data_AF-A0A0C2FMM0-F1
#
_entry.id   AF-A0A0C2FMM0-F1
#
_cell.length_a   1.000
_cell.length_b   1.000
_cell.length_c   1.000
_cell.angle_alpha   90.00
_cell.angle_beta   90.00
_cell.angle_gamma   90.00
#
_symmetry.space_group_name_H-M   'P 1'
#
loop_
_entity.id
_entity.type
_entity.pdbx_description
1 polymer ?
#
loop_
_entity_poly.entity_id
_entity_poly.type
_entity_poly.pdbx_seq_one_letter_code
_entity_poly.pdbx_strand_id
1 'polypeptide(L)'
;MKGFFNHPACRLKGNSSTVMTIDVPVASTCGMRRRRVANPRGLVVDTTIILMFHPIFMTQVDKAYHIQCNYLESNREVTQALDVSMQSPTELPQSAAVQDDRKAPTCKYQVIWDFFLL
;
A
#
# COMPACT_ATOMS: atom_id res chain seq x y z
N MET A 1 9.15 11.58 -21.94
CA MET A 1 8.21 10.64 -21.29
C MET A 1 8.21 10.95 -19.81
N LYS A 2 7.06 11.33 -19.23
CA LYS A 2 6.99 11.67 -17.80
C LYS A 2 6.98 10.39 -16.95
N GLY A 3 7.46 10.48 -15.71
CA GLY A 3 7.46 9.36 -14.75
C GLY A 3 8.70 8.46 -14.82
N PHE A 4 8.53 7.19 -14.39
CA PHE A 4 9.63 6.24 -14.15
C PHE A 4 9.81 5.18 -15.25
N PHE A 5 9.15 5.34 -16.41
CA PHE A 5 9.17 4.34 -17.49
C PHE A 5 10.57 4.06 -18.05
N ASN A 6 11.45 5.06 -18.06
CA ASN A 6 12.83 4.90 -18.52
C ASN A 6 13.66 4.00 -17.59
N HIS A 7 13.19 3.75 -16.37
CA HIS A 7 13.84 2.84 -15.44
C HIS A 7 13.30 1.42 -15.67
N PRO A 8 14.11 0.46 -16.15
CA PRO A 8 13.63 -0.89 -16.47
C PRO A 8 13.01 -1.61 -15.26
N ALA A 9 13.45 -1.31 -14.04
CA ALA A 9 12.89 -1.87 -12.81
C ALA A 9 11.44 -1.39 -12.52
N CYS A 10 11.02 -0.28 -13.13
CA CYS A 10 9.71 0.33 -12.95
C CYS A 10 8.77 0.08 -14.12
N ARG A 11 9.20 -0.77 -15.06
CA ARG A 11 8.45 -1.11 -16.26
C ARG A 11 8.11 -2.59 -16.24
N LEU A 12 6.83 -2.88 -16.41
CA LEU A 12 6.33 -4.23 -16.65
C LEU A 12 5.88 -4.32 -18.10
N LYS A 13 6.23 -5.43 -18.77
CA LYS A 13 5.74 -5.73 -20.12
C LYS A 13 4.65 -6.78 -20.01
N GLY A 14 3.45 -6.45 -20.50
CA GLY A 14 2.34 -7.40 -20.54
C GLY A 14 2.66 -8.61 -21.44
N ASN A 15 2.05 -9.74 -21.13
CA ASN A 15 2.18 -11.02 -21.83
C ASN A 15 0.96 -11.34 -22.72
N SER A 16 0.23 -10.31 -23.19
CA SER A 16 -1.03 -10.43 -23.96
C SER A 16 -2.20 -11.08 -23.20
N SER A 17 -2.10 -11.25 -21.88
CA SER A 17 -3.21 -11.62 -21.00
C SER A 17 -4.18 -10.44 -20.82
N THR A 18 -5.45 -10.76 -20.58
CA THR A 18 -6.48 -9.77 -20.18
C THR A 18 -6.33 -9.33 -18.73
N VAL A 19 -5.58 -10.09 -17.92
CA VAL A 19 -5.30 -9.82 -16.51
C VAL A 19 -3.80 -9.63 -16.32
N MET A 20 -3.43 -8.57 -15.61
CA MET A 20 -2.05 -8.27 -15.23
C MET A 20 -2.00 -7.93 -13.74
N THR A 21 -1.12 -8.63 -13.02
CA THR A 21 -0.79 -8.31 -11.63
C THR A 21 0.43 -7.38 -11.61
N ILE A 22 0.39 -6.36 -10.76
CA ILE A 22 1.43 -5.35 -10.66
C ILE A 22 1.86 -5.26 -9.20
N ASP A 23 3.08 -5.71 -8.93
CA ASP A 23 3.69 -5.64 -7.60
C ASP A 23 4.73 -4.53 -7.57
N VAL A 24 4.46 -3.49 -6.77
CA VAL A 24 5.40 -2.37 -6.59
C VAL A 24 5.84 -2.33 -5.13
N PRO A 25 7.12 -2.63 -4.83
CA PRO A 25 7.62 -2.52 -3.47
C PRO A 25 7.44 -1.10 -2.94
N VAL A 26 6.99 -0.99 -1.69
CA VAL A 26 6.80 0.32 -1.06
C VAL A 26 8.13 1.09 -0.95
N ALA A 27 9.27 0.39 -0.93
CA ALA A 27 10.63 0.95 -0.92
C ALA A 27 11.24 1.14 -2.32
N SER A 28 10.47 0.93 -3.38
CA SER A 28 10.95 1.13 -4.74
C SER A 28 11.22 2.60 -5.04
N THR A 29 12.07 2.82 -6.04
CA THR A 29 12.34 4.13 -6.64
C THR A 29 11.36 4.47 -7.76
N CYS A 30 10.27 3.70 -7.92
CA CYS A 30 9.31 3.82 -9.02
C CYS A 30 8.19 4.85 -8.79
N GLY A 31 8.48 5.91 -8.04
CA GLY A 31 7.51 6.97 -7.75
C GLY A 31 6.55 6.67 -6.61
N MET A 32 6.86 5.69 -5.76
CA MET A 32 6.09 5.44 -4.54
C MET A 32 6.24 6.63 -3.58
N ARG A 33 5.14 7.31 -3.27
CA ARG A 33 5.12 8.42 -2.32
C ARG A 33 4.63 7.97 -0.96
N ARG A 34 5.30 8.42 0.10
CA ARG A 34 4.97 8.10 1.49
C ARG A 34 4.75 9.38 2.26
N ARG A 35 3.63 9.49 2.99
CA ARG A 35 3.30 10.65 3.82
C ARG A 35 2.77 10.18 5.17
N ARG A 36 3.38 10.67 6.25
CA ARG A 36 2.85 10.44 7.61
C ARG A 36 1.64 11.33 7.85
N VAL A 37 0.60 10.79 8.46
CA VAL A 37 -0.61 11.51 8.86
C VAL A 37 -0.68 11.51 10.37
N ALA A 38 -0.99 12.67 10.96
CA ALA A 38 -1.00 12.83 12.40
C ALA A 38 -2.34 12.50 13.06
N ASN A 39 -3.47 12.63 12.33
CA ASN A 39 -4.80 12.39 12.86
C ASN A 39 -5.77 11.85 11.78
N PRO A 40 -6.22 10.58 11.87
CA PRO A 40 -5.68 9.54 12.75
C PRO A 40 -4.19 9.29 12.44
N ARG A 41 -3.41 8.89 13.45
CA ARG A 41 -1.99 8.58 13.24
C ARG A 41 -1.85 7.43 12.25
N GLY A 42 -1.01 7.61 11.25
CA GLY A 42 -0.85 6.63 10.19
C GLY A 42 0.15 7.02 9.10
N LEU A 43 0.19 6.19 8.07
CA LEU A 43 1.01 6.34 6.89
C LEU A 43 0.13 6.21 5.65
N VAL A 44 0.17 7.23 4.80
CA VAL A 44 -0.42 7.20 3.46
C VAL A 44 0.68 6.83 2.48
N VAL A 45 0.43 5.80 1.69
CA VAL A 45 1.28 5.39 0.59
C VAL A 45 0.49 5.55 -0.70
N ASP A 46 1.02 6.32 -1.64
CA ASP A 46 0.34 6.59 -2.91
C ASP A 46 1.29 6.42 -4.11
N THR A 47 0.74 5.95 -5.23
CA THR A 47 1.47 5.76 -6.49
C THR A 47 0.51 5.86 -7.66
N THR A 48 1.03 6.17 -8.84
CA THR A 48 0.23 6.22 -10.08
C THR A 48 0.80 5.22 -11.08
N ILE A 49 -0.05 4.28 -11.50
CA ILE A 49 0.28 3.27 -12.50
C ILE A 49 -0.31 3.70 -13.84
N ILE A 50 0.55 3.80 -14.86
CA ILE A 50 0.13 4.14 -16.22
C ILE A 50 0.14 2.86 -17.05
N LEU A 51 -1.04 2.47 -17.55
CA LEU A 51 -1.20 1.37 -18.51
C LEU A 51 -1.11 1.95 -19.91
N MET A 52 -0.02 1.60 -20.61
CA MET A 52 0.26 2.03 -21.96
C MET A 52 0.11 0.87 -22.94
N PHE A 53 -0.63 1.09 -24.02
CA PHE A 53 -0.79 0.09 -25.09
C PHE A 53 0.30 0.18 -26.16
N HIS A 54 0.99 1.31 -26.25
CA HIS A 54 2.12 1.49 -27.14
C HIS A 54 3.43 1.67 -26.35
N PRO A 55 4.53 0.94 -26.69
CA PRO A 55 5.74 0.91 -25.88
C PRO A 55 6.59 2.20 -25.91
N ILE A 56 6.31 3.13 -26.82
CA ILE A 56 7.17 4.32 -27.06
C ILE A 56 6.44 5.62 -26.73
N PHE A 57 5.13 5.69 -26.92
CA PHE A 57 4.37 6.92 -26.80
C PHE A 57 3.06 6.68 -26.07
N MET A 58 2.60 7.70 -25.34
CA MET A 58 1.29 7.67 -24.71
C MET A 58 0.21 7.92 -25.75
N THR A 59 -0.89 7.19 -25.63
CA THR A 59 -2.04 7.27 -26.53
C THR A 59 -3.30 7.70 -25.78
N GLN A 60 -4.32 8.15 -26.50
CA GLN A 60 -5.60 8.55 -25.89
C GLN A 60 -6.31 7.40 -25.15
N VAL A 61 -6.00 6.14 -25.50
CA VAL A 61 -6.59 4.96 -24.87
C VAL A 61 -5.86 4.52 -23.61
N ASP A 62 -4.68 5.08 -23.34
CA ASP A 62 -3.91 4.78 -22.13
C ASP A 62 -4.65 5.29 -20.88
N LYS A 63 -4.42 4.62 -19.76
CA LYS A 63 -5.10 4.94 -18.50
C LYS A 63 -4.10 5.11 -17.37
N ALA A 64 -4.31 6.15 -16.56
CA ALA A 64 -3.56 6.36 -15.34
C ALA A 64 -4.43 6.04 -14.12
N TYR A 65 -3.97 5.12 -13.28
CA TYR A 65 -4.62 4.72 -12.05
C TYR A 65 -3.83 5.26 -10.88
N HIS A 66 -4.41 6.21 -10.14
CA HIS A 66 -3.83 6.65 -8.88
C HIS A 66 -4.35 5.77 -7.76
N ILE A 67 -3.43 5.12 -7.07
CA ILE A 67 -3.70 4.17 -5.99
C ILE A 67 -3.19 4.80 -4.70
N GLN A 68 -4.04 4.81 -3.68
CA GLN A 68 -3.71 5.31 -2.35
C GLN A 68 -4.12 4.28 -1.30
N CYS A 69 -3.16 3.87 -0.48
CA CYS A 69 -3.34 2.96 0.65
C CYS A 69 -3.10 3.71 1.96
N ASN A 70 -4.08 3.63 2.87
CA ASN A 70 -3.99 4.25 4.19
C ASN A 70 -3.67 3.16 5.22
N TYR A 71 -2.48 3.23 5.81
CA TYR A 71 -2.08 2.44 6.96
C TYR A 71 -2.40 3.23 8.22
N LEU A 72 -3.34 2.75 9.02
CA LEU A 72 -3.68 3.35 10.30
C LEU A 72 -2.90 2.66 11.40
N GLU A 73 -2.35 3.44 12.33
CA GLU A 73 -1.75 2.89 13.55
C GLU A 73 -2.90 2.42 14.46
N SER A 74 -2.95 1.13 14.80
CA SER A 74 -3.99 0.60 15.68
C SER A 74 -3.73 1.07 17.11
N ASN A 75 -4.54 1.99 17.62
CA ASN A 75 -4.52 2.33 19.04
C ASN A 75 -5.36 1.30 19.80
N ARG A 76 -4.79 0.10 20.02
CA ARG A 76 -5.35 -0.81 21.03
C ARG A 76 -4.95 -0.27 22.40
N GLU A 77 -5.83 0.50 23.04
CA GLU A 77 -5.81 0.58 24.50
C GLU A 77 -6.11 -0.82 25.01
N VAL A 78 -5.07 -1.57 25.38
CA VAL A 78 -5.23 -2.82 26.12
C VAL A 78 -5.68 -2.42 27.52
N THR A 79 -6.99 -2.32 27.75
CA THR A 79 -7.55 -2.28 29.10
C THR A 79 -7.41 -3.67 29.71
N GLN A 80 -6.20 -4.02 30.12
CA GLN A 80 -6.00 -5.11 31.08
C GLN A 80 -6.56 -4.64 32.42
N ALA A 81 -7.82 -4.95 32.69
CA ALA A 81 -8.32 -5.00 34.06
C ALA A 81 -7.63 -6.18 34.74
N LEU A 82 -6.42 -5.95 35.26
CA LEU A 82 -5.78 -6.86 36.20
C LEU A 82 -6.56 -6.78 37.52
N ASP A 83 -7.60 -7.59 37.66
CA ASP A 83 -8.20 -7.90 38.95
C ASP A 83 -7.23 -8.83 39.69
N VAL A 84 -6.39 -8.23 40.55
CA VAL A 84 -5.35 -8.95 41.29
C VAL A 84 -5.98 -9.62 42.50
N SER A 85 -6.77 -10.68 42.27
CA SER A 85 -7.08 -11.63 43.34
C SER A 85 -5.90 -12.58 43.50
N MET A 86 -5.29 -12.54 44.69
CA MET A 86 -4.16 -13.35 45.12
C MET A 86 -4.43 -14.85 44.95
N GLN A 87 -4.07 -15.43 43.80
CA GLN A 87 -4.06 -16.88 43.59
C GLN A 87 -2.72 -17.35 43.01
N SER A 88 -2.30 -18.52 43.51
CA SER A 88 -0.98 -19.16 43.51
C SER A 88 -0.19 -19.18 42.19
N PRO A 89 1.15 -19.32 42.23
CA PRO A 89 2.00 -19.29 41.04
C PRO A 89 1.81 -20.56 40.21
N THR A 90 0.86 -20.53 39.29
CA THR A 90 0.69 -21.57 38.28
C THR A 90 1.06 -20.98 36.93
N GLU A 91 2.18 -21.48 36.42
CA GLU A 91 2.68 -21.51 35.05
C GLU A 91 2.28 -20.38 34.08
N LEU A 92 3.31 -19.68 33.61
CA LEU A 92 3.26 -18.74 32.49
C LEU A 92 2.42 -19.32 31.33
N PRO A 93 1.35 -18.64 30.87
CA PRO A 93 0.72 -19.01 29.62
C PRO A 93 1.67 -18.69 28.48
N GLN A 94 2.45 -19.70 28.07
CA GLN A 94 3.16 -19.76 26.81
C GLN A 94 2.16 -19.82 25.66
N SER A 95 1.55 -18.69 25.34
CA SER A 95 1.03 -18.40 24.00
C SER A 95 0.49 -16.98 24.01
N ALA A 96 1.38 -15.99 24.15
CA ALA A 96 1.17 -14.75 23.42
C ALA A 96 1.29 -15.13 21.94
N ALA A 97 0.20 -15.65 21.37
CA ALA A 97 0.02 -15.64 19.94
C ALA A 97 0.30 -14.21 19.53
N VAL A 98 1.41 -14.00 18.84
CA VAL A 98 1.67 -12.79 18.07
C VAL A 98 0.56 -12.78 17.03
N GLN A 99 -0.62 -12.31 17.44
CA GLN A 99 -1.67 -11.92 16.51
C GLN A 99 -0.99 -10.83 15.68
N ASP A 100 -0.67 -11.18 14.44
CA ASP A 100 -0.24 -10.24 13.43
C ASP A 100 -1.41 -9.30 13.18
N ASP A 101 -1.56 -8.35 14.08
CA ASP A 101 -2.64 -7.37 14.16
C ASP A 101 -2.45 -6.26 13.13
N ARG A 102 -1.56 -6.51 12.15
CA ARG A 102 -1.32 -5.69 10.98
C ARG A 102 -2.47 -5.90 10.00
N LYS A 103 -3.66 -5.42 10.37
CA LYS A 103 -4.78 -5.32 9.45
C LYS A 103 -4.28 -4.74 8.12
N ALA A 104 -4.49 -5.47 7.03
CA ALA A 104 -4.05 -5.03 5.71
C ALA A 104 -4.57 -3.61 5.44
N PRO A 105 -3.74 -2.73 4.85
CA PRO A 105 -4.16 -1.36 4.56
C PRO A 105 -5.36 -1.37 3.61
N THR A 106 -6.28 -0.42 3.80
CA THR A 106 -7.35 -0.22 2.82
C THR A 106 -6.82 0.64 1.68
N CYS A 107 -6.77 0.07 0.48
CA CYS A 107 -6.37 0.78 -0.73
C CYS A 107 -7.61 1.22 -1.52
N LYS A 108 -7.56 2.44 -2.06
CA LYS A 108 -8.54 2.99 -3.00
C LYS A 108 -7.81 3.40 -4.27
N TYR A 109 -8.48 3.30 -5.40
CA TYR A 109 -7.94 3.78 -6.66
C TYR A 109 -8.91 4.71 -7.36
N GLN A 110 -8.37 5.61 -8.18
CA GLN A 110 -9.13 6.48 -9.06
C GLN A 110 -8.46 6.53 -10.44
N VAL A 111 -9.28 6.68 -11.49
CA VAL A 111 -8.79 6.86 -12.85
C VAL A 111 -8.59 8.35 -13.09
N ILE A 112 -7.38 8.73 -13.51
CA ILE A 112 -7.06 10.11 -13.88
C ILE A 112 -7.25 10.26 -15.38
N TRP A 113 -8.27 11.02 -15.77
CA TRP A 113 -8.62 11.24 -17.18
C TRP A 113 -7.66 12.21 -17.88
N ASP A 114 -7.22 13.26 -17.19
CA ASP A 114 -6.31 14.30 -17.72
C ASP A 114 -4.86 14.12 -17.26
N PHE A 115 -4.32 12.90 -17.32
CA PHE A 115 -2.97 12.64 -16.81
C PHE A 115 -1.84 13.21 -17.70
N PHE A 116 -2.14 13.64 -18.92
CA PHE A 116 -1.15 14.29 -19.80
C PHE A 116 -0.63 15.63 -19.22
N LEU A 117 -1.39 16.25 -18.32
CA LEU A 117 -1.02 17.51 -17.66
C LEU A 117 -0.18 17.31 -16.38
N LEU A 118 -0.21 16.11 -15.78
CA LEU A 118 0.67 15.72 -14.66
C LEU A 118 2.11 15.62 -15.14
#